data_AF-A0A969GEA8-F1
#
_entry.id   AF-A0A969GEA8-F1
#
_cell.length_a   1.000
_cell.length_b   1.000
_cell.length_c   1.000
_cell.angle_alpha   90.00
_cell.angle_beta   90.00
_cell.angle_gamma   90.00
#
_symmetry.space_group_name_H-M   'P 1'
#
loop_
_entity.id
_entity.type
_entity.pdbx_description
1 polymer ?
#
loop_
_entity_poly.entity_id
_entity_poly.type
_entity_poly.pdbx_seq_one_letter_code
_entity_poly.pdbx_strand_id
1 'polypeptide(L)'
;YLILYSNFANSKNIYSNKSESARPNLSLTDLKGLRFSIPTKPEQQKIANFLTTIDTKIQQLRQKKQLLDNYKKGVMQQIFKQEIRFKKDDGGDF
;
A
#
# COMPACT_ATOMS: atom_id res chain seq x y z
N TYR A 1 -9.35 -6.88 -4.75
CA TYR A 1 -9.60 -5.50 -5.22
C TYR A 1 -11.08 -5.19 -5.38
N LEU A 2 -11.83 -5.92 -6.21
CA LEU A 2 -13.25 -5.63 -6.46
C LEU A 2 -14.14 -5.78 -5.20
N ILE A 3 -13.92 -6.80 -4.37
CA ILE A 3 -14.64 -7.02 -3.10
C ILE A 3 -14.32 -5.92 -2.05
N LEU A 4 -13.09 -5.40 -2.04
CA LEU A 4 -12.70 -4.32 -1.10
C LEU A 4 -13.32 -2.98 -1.50
N TYR A 5 -13.46 -2.71 -2.80
CA TYR A 5 -14.04 -1.46 -3.28
C TYR A 5 -15.58 -1.43 -3.17
N SER A 6 -16.26 -2.56 -3.40
CA SER A 6 -17.69 -2.67 -3.11
C SER A 6 -18.00 -2.47 -1.63
N ASN A 7 -17.06 -2.82 -0.74
CA ASN A 7 -17.16 -2.58 0.69
C ASN A 7 -16.94 -1.10 1.07
N PHE A 8 -16.04 -0.37 0.39
CA PHE A 8 -15.83 1.06 0.66
C PHE A 8 -17.07 1.89 0.28
N ALA A 9 -17.66 1.64 -0.89
CA ALA A 9 -18.85 2.33 -1.36
C ALA A 9 -20.11 2.06 -0.51
N ASN A 10 -20.19 0.89 0.15
CA ASN A 10 -21.35 0.47 0.94
C ASN A 10 -21.13 0.48 2.46
N SER A 11 -19.98 0.97 2.94
CA SER A 11 -19.67 1.03 4.38
C SER A 11 -20.77 1.74 5.17
N LYS A 12 -21.36 2.81 4.62
CA LYS A 12 -22.52 3.51 5.20
C LYS A 12 -23.75 2.62 5.45
N ASN A 13 -24.06 1.67 4.56
CA ASN A 13 -25.20 0.75 4.74
C ASN A 13 -24.93 -0.33 5.81
N ILE A 14 -23.66 -0.67 6.04
CA ILE A 14 -23.28 -1.68 7.05
C ILE A 14 -23.38 -1.09 8.46
N TYR A 15 -23.16 0.21 8.64
CA TYR A 15 -23.32 0.87 9.93
C TYR A 15 -24.78 1.17 10.30
N SER A 16 -25.68 1.30 9.33
CA SER A 16 -27.12 1.53 9.57
C SER A 16 -27.91 0.26 9.90
N ASN A 17 -27.47 -0.91 9.42
CA ASN A 17 -28.15 -2.20 9.63
C ASN A 17 -27.63 -2.97 10.86
N LYS A 18 -27.01 -2.28 11.81
CA LYS A 18 -26.57 -2.90 13.07
C LYS A 18 -27.76 -3.04 14.00
N SER A 19 -27.88 -4.19 14.67
CA SER A 19 -28.76 -4.29 15.83
C SER A 19 -28.34 -3.24 16.88
N GLU A 20 -29.32 -2.56 17.48
CA GLU A 20 -29.16 -1.52 18.51
C GLU A 20 -28.74 -2.12 19.86
N SER A 21 -27.67 -2.93 19.84
CA SER A 21 -27.15 -3.67 20.99
C SER A 21 -25.72 -3.24 21.31
N ALA A 22 -25.33 -3.29 22.58
CA ALA A 22 -24.00 -2.89 23.07
C ALA A 22 -22.82 -3.63 22.39
N ARG A 23 -23.09 -4.76 21.73
CA ARG A 23 -22.17 -5.44 20.81
C ARG A 23 -22.84 -5.53 19.44
N PRO A 24 -22.39 -4.79 18.41
CA PRO A 24 -22.93 -4.94 17.08
C PRO A 24 -22.47 -6.28 16.49
N ASN A 25 -23.42 -7.11 16.09
CA ASN A 25 -23.16 -8.36 15.38
C ASN A 25 -23.73 -8.28 13.97
N LEU A 26 -23.03 -8.84 12.98
CA LEU A 26 -23.46 -8.85 11.59
C LEU A 26 -23.84 -10.29 11.24
N SER A 27 -25.14 -10.59 11.18
CA SER A 27 -25.62 -11.92 10.85
C SER A 27 -25.52 -12.21 9.35
N LEU A 28 -25.52 -13.49 8.97
CA LEU A 28 -25.56 -13.90 7.56
C LEU A 28 -26.84 -13.41 6.85
N THR A 29 -27.93 -13.23 7.59
CA THR A 29 -29.18 -12.63 7.12
C THR A 29 -29.01 -11.15 6.82
N ASP A 30 -28.29 -10.41 7.65
CA ASP A 30 -27.99 -8.99 7.42
C ASP A 30 -27.12 -8.83 6.17
N LEU A 31 -26.14 -9.72 6.00
CA LEU A 31 -25.28 -9.76 4.81
C LEU A 31 -26.05 -10.07 3.52
N LYS A 32 -27.02 -10.99 3.55
CA LYS A 32 -27.86 -11.35 2.40
C LYS A 32 -28.79 -10.20 1.96
N GLY A 33 -29.19 -9.33 2.90
CA GLY A 33 -30.01 -8.15 2.62
C GLY A 33 -29.24 -6.98 2.01
N LEU A 34 -27.89 -7.02 2.00
CA LEU A 34 -27.09 -5.94 1.45
C LEU A 34 -27.23 -5.88 -0.07
N ARG A 35 -27.74 -4.75 -0.55
CA ARG A 35 -27.78 -4.44 -1.98
C ARG A 35 -26.44 -3.84 -2.39
N PHE A 36 -25.73 -4.53 -3.27
CA PHE A 36 -24.49 -4.04 -3.86
C PHE A 36 -24.77 -3.44 -5.23
N SER A 37 -24.45 -2.17 -5.43
CA SER A 37 -24.32 -1.62 -6.78
C SER A 37 -22.98 -2.07 -7.33
N ILE A 38 -23.03 -3.04 -8.25
CA ILE A 38 -21.83 -3.59 -8.89
C ILE A 38 -21.67 -2.89 -10.25
N PRO A 39 -20.52 -2.22 -10.51
CA PRO A 39 -20.30 -1.55 -11.79
C PRO A 39 -20.21 -2.57 -12.93
N THR A 40 -20.34 -2.12 -14.18
CA THR A 40 -20.28 -3.01 -15.35
C THR A 40 -18.91 -3.67 -15.48
N LYS A 41 -18.82 -4.83 -16.15
CA LYS A 41 -17.52 -5.54 -16.34
C LYS A 41 -16.41 -4.64 -16.92
N PRO A 42 -16.66 -3.80 -17.95
CA PRO A 42 -15.62 -2.89 -18.45
C PRO A 42 -15.13 -1.91 -17.39
N GLU A 43 -16.03 -1.38 -16.58
CA GLU A 43 -15.70 -0.43 -15.51
C GLU A 43 -14.92 -1.12 -14.38
N GLN A 44 -15.32 -2.34 -14.00
CA GLN A 44 -14.56 -3.16 -13.06
C GLN A 44 -13.12 -3.38 -13.52
N GLN A 45 -12.91 -3.65 -14.82
CA GLN A 45 -11.56 -3.83 -15.38
C GLN A 45 -10.74 -2.55 -15.33
N LYS A 46 -11.33 -1.40 -15.65
CA LYS A 46 -10.65 -0.09 -15.53
C LYS A 46 -10.21 0.19 -14.10
N ILE A 47 -11.12 0.01 -13.14
CA ILE A 47 -10.83 0.19 -11.71
C ILE A 47 -9.72 -0.78 -11.27
N ALA A 48 -9.83 -2.05 -11.64
CA ALA A 48 -8.82 -3.05 -11.31
C ALA A 48 -7.44 -2.68 -11.86
N ASN A 49 -7.35 -2.33 -13.15
CA ASN A 49 -6.10 -1.93 -13.79
C ASN A 49 -5.47 -0.71 -13.12
N PHE A 50 -6.29 0.28 -12.77
CA PHE A 50 -5.82 1.48 -12.09
C PHE A 50 -5.23 1.17 -10.71
N LEU A 51 -5.93 0.37 -9.89
CA LEU A 51 -5.45 -0.04 -8.57
C LEU A 51 -4.19 -0.90 -8.66
N THR A 52 -4.14 -1.84 -9.62
CA THR A 52 -2.94 -2.64 -9.88
C THR A 52 -1.75 -1.75 -10.21
N THR A 53 -1.94 -0.70 -11.01
CA THR A 53 -0.88 0.26 -11.35
C THR A 53 -0.35 0.98 -10.11
N ILE A 54 -1.24 1.38 -9.20
CA ILE A 54 -0.84 2.00 -7.91
C ILE A 54 -0.02 1.02 -7.08
N ASP A 55 -0.48 -0.22 -6.94
CA ASP A 55 0.24 -1.23 -6.15
C ASP A 55 1.61 -1.56 -6.72
N THR A 56 1.71 -1.69 -8.05
CA THR A 56 3.01 -1.86 -8.72
C THR A 56 3.96 -0.70 -8.40
N LYS A 57 3.46 0.54 -8.43
CA LYS A 57 4.28 1.72 -8.08
C LYS A 57 4.73 1.69 -6.61
N ILE A 58 3.86 1.29 -5.69
CA ILE A 58 4.21 1.12 -4.27
C ILE A 58 5.30 0.06 -4.10
N GLN A 59 5.18 -1.08 -4.78
CA GLN A 59 6.17 -2.15 -4.73
C GLN A 59 7.54 -1.68 -5.25
N GLN A 60 7.57 -1.00 -6.39
CA GLN A 60 8.80 -0.43 -6.96
C GLN A 60 9.48 0.55 -6.00
N LEU A 61 8.70 1.43 -5.35
CA LEU A 61 9.24 2.38 -4.38
C LEU A 61 9.80 1.69 -3.13
N ARG A 62 9.13 0.64 -2.64
CA ARG A 62 9.63 -0.17 -1.52
C ARG A 62 10.95 -0.86 -1.88
N GLN A 63 11.04 -1.46 -3.06
CA GLN A 63 12.25 -2.09 -3.55
C GLN A 63 13.39 -1.08 -3.71
N LYS A 64 13.12 0.08 -4.32
CA LYS A 64 14.11 1.16 -4.47
C LYS A 64 14.63 1.63 -3.10
N LYS A 65 13.75 1.80 -2.12
CA LYS A 65 14.15 2.17 -0.75
C LYS A 65 15.08 1.11 -0.14
N GLN A 66 14.73 -0.17 -0.23
CA GLN A 66 15.55 -1.25 0.30
C GLN A 66 16.94 -1.30 -0.36
N LEU A 67 17.01 -1.12 -1.68
CA LEU A 67 18.26 -1.03 -2.41
C LEU A 67 19.12 0.17 -1.95
N LEU A 68 18.52 1.34 -1.78
CA LEU A 68 19.22 2.53 -1.29
C LEU A 68 19.72 2.36 0.15
N ASP A 69 18.93 1.74 1.02
CA ASP A 69 19.35 1.46 2.40
C ASP A 69 20.53 0.48 2.44
N ASN A 70 20.51 -0.55 1.60
CA ASN A 70 21.62 -1.49 1.48
C ASN A 70 22.87 -0.84 0.88
N TYR A 71 22.70 -0.03 -0.17
CA TYR A 71 23.79 0.72 -0.78
C TYR A 71 24.43 1.68 0.24
N LYS A 72 23.61 2.44 0.97
CA LYS A 72 24.07 3.34 2.05
C LYS A 72 24.87 2.57 3.09
N LYS A 73 24.40 1.40 3.53
CA LYS A 73 25.16 0.55 4.48
C LYS A 73 26.50 0.10 3.91
N GLY A 74 26.53 -0.35 2.66
CA GLY A 74 27.76 -0.74 1.96
C GLY A 74 28.78 0.39 1.90
N VAL A 75 28.35 1.56 1.42
CA VAL A 75 29.20 2.76 1.35
C VAL A 75 29.74 3.15 2.73
N MET A 76 28.90 3.14 3.77
CA MET A 76 29.36 3.43 5.13
C MET A 76 30.44 2.45 5.61
N GLN A 77 30.30 1.15 5.32
CA GLN A 77 31.32 0.16 5.66
C GLN A 77 32.65 0.43 4.94
N GLN A 78 32.61 0.80 3.66
CA GLN A 78 33.81 1.14 2.89
C GLN A 78 34.51 2.40 3.43
N ILE A 79 33.73 3.41 3.85
CA ILE A 79 34.27 4.61 4.51
C ILE A 79 34.97 4.24 5.82
N PHE A 80 34.32 3.44 6.69
CA PHE A 80 34.93 3.04 7.97
C PHE A 80 36.16 2.15 7.83
N LYS A 81 36.21 1.33 6.77
CA LYS A 81 37.40 0.54 6.40
C LYS A 81 38.50 1.36 5.71
N GLN A 82 38.27 2.66 5.48
CA GLN A 82 39.16 3.57 4.74
C GLN A 82 39.41 3.14 3.28
N GLU A 83 38.54 2.30 2.71
CA GLU A 83 38.57 1.95 1.28
C GLU A 83 38.13 3.14 0.41
N ILE A 84 37.29 4.03 0.96
CA ILE A 84 36.88 5.29 0.36
C ILE A 84 37.23 6.41 1.35
N ARG A 85 38.07 7.36 0.91
CA ARG A 85 38.40 8.57 1.67
C ARG A 85 37.78 9.80 1.03
N PHE A 86 37.35 10.73 1.88
CA PHE A 86 37.05 12.07 1.40
C PHE A 86 38.37 12.76 1.06
N LYS A 87 38.43 13.38 -0.11
CA LYS A 87 39.51 14.29 -0.50
C LYS A 87 39.13 15.68 -0.02
N LYS A 88 40.08 16.41 0.55
CA LYS A 88 39.97 17.86 0.73
C LYS A 88 39.98 18.56 -0.63
N ASP A 89 39.53 19.81 -0.65
CA ASP A 89 39.55 20.65 -1.87
C ASP A 89 40.97 20.87 -2.43
N ASP A 90 42.01 20.64 -1.63
CA ASP A 90 43.43 20.67 -1.99
C ASP A 90 43.98 19.32 -2.49
N GLY A 91 43.15 18.27 -2.57
CA GLY A 91 43.54 16.92 -3.00
C GLY A 91 44.21 16.07 -1.90
N GLY A 92 44.41 16.63 -0.71
CA GLY A 92 44.88 15.91 0.48
C GLY A 92 43.81 14.99 1.04
N ASP A 93 44.23 13.89 1.68
CA ASP A 93 43.29 13.02 2.40
C ASP A 93 42.89 13.69 3.73
N PHE A 94 41.63 13.50 4.17
CA PHE A 94 41.24 13.77 5.55
C PHE A 94 41.82 12.73 6.52
#